data_AF-T1RTQ5-F1
#
_entry.id   AF-T1RTQ5-F1
#
_cell.length_a   1.000
_cell.length_b   1.000
_cell.length_c   1.000
_cell.angle_alpha   90.00
_cell.angle_beta   90.00
_cell.angle_gamma   90.00
#
_symmetry.space_group_name_H-M   'P 1'
#
loop_
_entity.id
_entity.type
_entity.pdbx_description
1 polymer ?
#
loop_
_entity_poly.entity_id
_entity_poly.type
_entity_poly.pdbx_seq_one_letter_code
_entity_poly.pdbx_strand_id
1 'polypeptide(L)'
;SALLTLRFFKANISQEVSFEVELPKTSFITNFSMEIDGKTYTGVVKEKEKAKEQYQKAVSSGQTAGLVKASGRKMETFSVSVNVAADSSVIFILTHEELLRRNFGKYELMIRVKPKQLVQHFEIVADIYEPQGIAFLDAYGTFITNELFPLVEKTVTEKKAHVSFSPTLDQQRKCTECDGTLIDGDFFIKYDVNRAHDIGDIHSQSGY
;
A
#
# COMPACT_ATOMS: atom_id res chain seq x y z
N SER A 1 -9.31 -3.39 5.60
CA SER A 1 -9.02 -2.61 4.38
C SER A 1 -7.60 -2.08 4.50
N ALA A 2 -6.92 -1.83 3.37
CA ALA A 2 -5.61 -1.20 3.35
C ALA A 2 -5.71 0.10 2.55
N LEU A 3 -5.13 1.17 3.11
CA LEU A 3 -5.09 2.49 2.50
C LEU A 3 -3.64 2.82 2.17
N LEU A 4 -3.36 3.15 0.92
CA LEU A 4 -2.07 3.62 0.47
C LEU A 4 -2.19 5.07 -0.01
N THR A 5 -1.41 5.95 0.60
CA THR A 5 -1.35 7.37 0.25
C THR A 5 0.07 7.70 -0.19
N LEU A 6 0.21 8.30 -1.37
CA LEU A 6 1.51 8.73 -1.90
C LEU A 6 1.40 10.19 -2.35
N ARG A 7 2.27 11.06 -1.81
CA ARG A 7 2.27 12.50 -2.07
C ARG A 7 3.53 12.89 -2.84
N PHE A 8 3.36 13.62 -3.94
CA PHE A 8 4.45 14.25 -4.67
C PHE A 8 4.42 15.76 -4.46
N PHE A 9 5.60 16.34 -4.21
CA PHE A 9 5.77 17.78 -4.02
C PHE A 9 6.03 18.51 -5.34
N LYS A 10 5.98 19.84 -5.26
CA LYS A 10 6.07 20.75 -6.40
C LYS A 10 7.40 20.63 -7.16
N ALA A 11 7.32 20.77 -8.48
CA ALA A 11 8.48 20.95 -9.35
C ALA A 11 8.35 22.23 -10.18
N ASN A 12 9.49 22.87 -10.47
CA ASN A 12 9.55 24.15 -11.20
C ASN A 12 9.20 24.04 -12.70
N ILE A 13 9.03 22.83 -13.21
CA ILE A 13 8.67 22.55 -14.61
C ILE A 13 7.53 21.54 -14.64
N SER A 14 6.75 21.57 -15.73
CA SER A 14 5.77 20.53 -15.98
C SER A 14 6.47 19.18 -16.17
N GLN A 15 5.99 18.14 -15.51
CA GLN A 15 6.59 16.82 -15.57
C GLN A 15 5.54 15.72 -15.52
N GLU A 16 5.83 14.60 -16.18
CA GLU A 16 5.05 13.39 -16.01
C GLU A 16 5.41 12.73 -14.67
N VAL A 17 4.41 12.51 -13.84
CA VAL A 17 4.53 11.82 -12.55
C VAL A 17 3.78 10.50 -12.65
N SER A 18 4.44 9.42 -12.21
CA SER A 18 3.83 8.09 -12.17
C SER A 18 3.63 7.61 -10.74
N PHE A 19 2.46 7.04 -10.49
CA PHE A 19 2.12 6.29 -9.29
C PHE A 19 2.07 4.82 -9.67
N GLU A 20 2.94 4.01 -9.07
CA GLU A 20 3.04 2.58 -9.35
C GLU A 20 3.11 1.79 -8.04
N VAL A 21 2.23 0.80 -7.90
CA VAL A 21 2.15 -0.04 -6.71
C VAL A 21 1.83 -1.48 -7.11
N GLU A 22 2.36 -2.44 -6.35
CA GLU A 22 2.10 -3.86 -6.54
C GLU A 22 1.14 -4.35 -5.46
N LEU A 23 0.00 -4.92 -5.87
CA LEU A 23 -1.05 -5.41 -4.99
C LEU A 23 -1.22 -6.93 -5.11
N PRO A 24 -1.60 -7.64 -4.03
CA PRO A 24 -1.97 -9.05 -4.10
C PRO A 24 -3.15 -9.27 -5.07
N LYS A 25 -3.11 -10.34 -5.88
CA LYS A 25 -4.24 -10.74 -6.75
C LYS A 25 -5.51 -11.11 -5.98
N THR A 26 -5.37 -11.37 -4.69
CA THR A 26 -6.46 -11.62 -3.73
C THR A 26 -7.14 -10.34 -3.28
N SER A 27 -6.55 -9.18 -3.57
CA SER A 27 -7.12 -7.87 -3.26
C SER A 27 -7.93 -7.32 -4.44
N PHE A 28 -8.88 -6.44 -4.13
CA PHE A 28 -9.60 -5.64 -5.11
C PHE A 28 -9.49 -4.16 -4.75
N ILE A 29 -9.30 -3.33 -5.76
CA ILE A 29 -9.25 -1.87 -5.61
C ILE A 29 -10.68 -1.37 -5.44
N THR A 30 -10.97 -0.73 -4.32
CA THR A 30 -12.28 -0.13 -4.02
C THR A 30 -12.33 1.34 -4.38
N ASN A 31 -11.19 2.03 -4.32
CA ASN A 31 -11.11 3.44 -4.66
C ASN A 31 -9.71 3.81 -5.18
N PHE A 32 -9.68 4.68 -6.17
CA PHE A 32 -8.49 5.41 -6.57
C PHE A 32 -8.86 6.86 -6.78
N SER A 33 -8.12 7.78 -6.16
CA SER A 33 -8.27 9.20 -6.40
C SER A 33 -6.93 9.90 -6.53
N MET A 34 -6.98 11.02 -7.23
CA MET A 34 -5.87 11.93 -7.42
C MET A 34 -6.31 13.31 -6.97
N GLU A 35 -5.47 14.02 -6.23
CA GLU A 35 -5.70 15.41 -5.90
C GLU A 35 -4.62 16.27 -6.55
N ILE A 36 -5.00 17.23 -7.38
CA ILE A 36 -4.08 18.22 -7.97
C ILE A 36 -4.55 19.59 -7.51
N ASP A 37 -3.68 20.31 -6.80
CA ASP A 37 -3.93 21.66 -6.28
C ASP A 37 -5.30 21.79 -5.56
N GLY A 38 -5.62 20.82 -4.71
CA GLY A 38 -6.87 20.77 -3.94
C GLY A 38 -8.10 20.28 -4.71
N LYS A 39 -7.97 19.95 -6.00
CA LYS A 39 -9.06 19.36 -6.79
C LYS A 39 -8.93 17.85 -6.85
N THR A 40 -9.94 17.14 -6.35
CA THR A 40 -9.98 15.67 -6.37
C THR A 40 -10.61 15.14 -7.65
N TYR A 41 -9.90 14.20 -8.28
CA TYR A 41 -10.32 13.42 -9.44
C TYR A 41 -10.43 11.96 -9.01
N THR A 42 -11.64 11.42 -8.98
CA THR A 42 -11.86 10.01 -8.62
C THR A 42 -11.80 9.15 -9.88
N GLY A 43 -10.94 8.14 -9.86
CA GLY A 43 -10.82 7.17 -10.94
C GLY A 43 -12.00 6.22 -10.98
N VAL A 44 -12.53 5.96 -12.17
CA VAL A 44 -13.55 4.93 -12.37
C VAL A 44 -12.86 3.59 -12.57
N VAL A 45 -13.04 2.66 -11.63
CA VAL A 45 -12.57 1.28 -11.76
C VAL A 45 -13.41 0.58 -12.84
N LYS A 46 -12.76 0.07 -13.88
CA LYS A 46 -13.39 -0.64 -15.00
C LYS A 46 -12.73 -1.99 -15.23
N GLU A 47 -13.43 -2.87 -15.96
CA GLU A 47 -12.86 -4.12 -16.45
C GLU A 47 -11.55 -3.89 -17.24
N LYS A 48 -10.57 -4.79 -17.03
CA LYS A 48 -9.17 -4.64 -17.47
C LYS A 48 -9.01 -4.29 -18.96
N GLU A 49 -9.72 -4.97 -19.85
CA GLU A 49 -9.59 -4.76 -21.30
C GLU A 49 -10.11 -3.37 -21.74
N LYS A 50 -11.27 -2.95 -21.20
CA LYS A 50 -11.83 -1.62 -21.48
C LYS A 50 -10.96 -0.50 -20.92
N ALA A 51 -10.31 -0.73 -19.77
CA ALA A 51 -9.38 0.24 -19.17
C ALA A 51 -8.11 0.41 -20.03
N LYS A 52 -7.60 -0.65 -20.65
CA LYS A 52 -6.38 -0.63 -21.46
C LYS A 52 -6.51 0.20 -22.74
N GLU A 53 -7.61 0.06 -23.48
CA GLU A 53 -7.85 0.88 -24.67
C GLU A 53 -8.02 2.36 -24.33
N GLN A 54 -8.73 2.66 -23.23
CA GLN A 54 -8.89 4.03 -22.74
C GLN A 54 -7.55 4.63 -22.29
N TYR A 55 -6.70 3.84 -21.63
CA TYR A 55 -5.37 4.27 -21.23
C TYR A 55 -4.52 4.66 -22.43
N GLN A 56 -4.44 3.81 -23.46
CA GLN A 56 -3.62 4.09 -24.64
C GLN A 56 -4.05 5.37 -25.37
N LYS A 57 -5.37 5.59 -25.52
CA LYS A 57 -5.93 6.81 -26.12
C LYS A 57 -5.67 8.05 -25.28
N ALA A 58 -5.77 7.94 -23.95
CA ALA A 58 -5.54 9.04 -23.04
C ALA A 58 -4.05 9.45 -23.05
N VAL A 59 -3.13 8.49 -22.92
CA VAL A 59 -1.68 8.75 -22.98
C VAL A 59 -1.28 9.36 -24.32
N SER A 60 -1.77 8.83 -25.44
CA SER A 60 -1.48 9.41 -26.77
C SER A 60 -2.00 10.84 -26.94
N SER A 61 -2.98 11.24 -26.13
CA SER A 61 -3.59 12.56 -26.15
C SER A 61 -3.08 13.48 -25.02
N GLY A 62 -2.05 13.05 -24.27
CA GLY A 62 -1.51 13.80 -23.13
C GLY A 62 -2.44 13.87 -21.91
N GLN A 63 -3.47 13.03 -21.84
CA GLN A 63 -4.42 12.96 -20.75
C GLN A 63 -3.98 11.95 -19.68
N THR A 64 -4.38 12.21 -18.43
CA THR A 64 -4.16 11.31 -17.30
C THR A 64 -4.83 9.96 -17.51
N ALA A 65 -4.09 8.88 -17.23
CA ALA A 65 -4.60 7.53 -17.42
C ALA A 65 -4.08 6.54 -16.37
N GLY A 66 -4.96 5.65 -15.91
CA GLY A 66 -4.64 4.55 -15.01
C GLY A 66 -4.82 3.19 -15.68
N LEU A 67 -3.95 2.23 -15.33
CA LEU A 67 -3.97 0.88 -15.88
C LEU A 67 -3.53 -0.15 -14.84
N VAL A 68 -4.29 -1.25 -14.76
CA VAL A 68 -3.95 -2.43 -13.95
C VAL A 68 -3.38 -3.51 -14.87
N LYS A 69 -2.19 -4.01 -14.56
CA LYS A 69 -1.51 -5.09 -15.28
C LYS A 69 -1.16 -6.20 -14.31
N ALA A 70 -1.25 -7.46 -14.75
CA ALA A 70 -0.76 -8.58 -13.95
C ALA A 70 0.77 -8.51 -13.82
N SER A 71 1.28 -8.78 -12.61
CA SER A 71 2.72 -8.69 -12.30
C SER A 71 3.17 -9.96 -11.59
N GLY A 72 3.73 -10.89 -12.36
CA GLY A 72 4.12 -12.20 -11.85
C GLY A 72 2.92 -13.06 -11.42
N ARG A 73 3.20 -14.07 -10.58
CA ARG A 73 2.21 -15.12 -10.23
C ARG A 73 1.15 -14.63 -9.26
N LYS A 74 1.53 -13.92 -8.18
CA LYS A 74 0.65 -13.54 -7.06
C LYS A 74 0.29 -12.06 -6.99
N MET A 75 0.91 -11.19 -7.79
CA MET A 75 0.74 -9.74 -7.72
C MET A 75 0.14 -9.16 -9.01
N GLU A 76 -0.41 -7.96 -8.91
CA GLU A 76 -0.80 -7.09 -10.01
C GLU A 76 -0.20 -5.71 -9.78
N THR A 77 0.36 -5.10 -10.83
CA THR A 77 0.80 -3.71 -10.79
C THR A 77 -0.37 -2.81 -11.17
N PHE A 78 -0.67 -1.89 -10.28
CA PHE A 78 -1.48 -0.72 -10.57
C PHE A 78 -0.54 0.43 -10.93
N SER A 79 -0.74 1.07 -12.08
CA SER A 79 0.08 2.19 -12.53
C SER A 79 -0.78 3.30 -13.13
N VAL A 80 -0.51 4.54 -12.74
CA VAL A 80 -1.16 5.75 -13.27
C VAL A 80 -0.08 6.76 -13.60
N SER A 81 -0.17 7.36 -14.79
CA SER A 81 0.67 8.50 -15.19
C SER A 81 -0.18 9.75 -15.38
N VAL A 82 0.34 10.88 -14.93
CA VAL A 82 -0.27 12.21 -15.11
C VAL A 82 0.80 13.24 -15.43
N ASN A 83 0.48 14.15 -16.33
CA ASN A 83 1.28 15.36 -16.54
C ASN A 83 0.87 16.41 -15.50
N VAL A 84 1.79 16.79 -14.63
CA VAL A 84 1.60 17.80 -13.59
C VAL A 84 2.22 19.09 -14.05
N ALA A 85 1.47 20.20 -13.98
CA ALA A 85 1.98 21.52 -14.34
C ALA A 85 3.11 21.99 -13.39
N ALA A 86 3.89 22.97 -13.84
CA ALA A 86 4.87 23.63 -12.97
C ALA A 86 4.19 24.22 -11.73
N ASP A 87 4.87 24.17 -10.59
CA ASP A 87 4.43 24.68 -9.28
C ASP A 87 3.14 24.04 -8.71
N SER A 88 2.66 22.97 -9.33
CA SER A 88 1.53 22.15 -8.86
C SER A 88 2.01 20.96 -8.03
N SER A 89 1.14 20.49 -7.13
CA SER A 89 1.36 19.26 -6.35
C SER A 89 0.32 18.21 -6.67
N VAL A 90 0.70 16.93 -6.58
CA VAL A 90 -0.22 15.82 -6.82
C VAL A 90 -0.18 14.82 -5.67
N ILE A 91 -1.34 14.36 -5.25
CA ILE A 91 -1.51 13.31 -4.24
C ILE A 91 -2.26 12.16 -4.90
N PHE A 92 -1.76 10.94 -4.71
CA PHE A 92 -2.41 9.72 -5.15
C PHE A 92 -2.88 8.96 -3.92
N ILE A 93 -4.14 8.53 -3.96
CA ILE A 93 -4.75 7.73 -2.90
C ILE A 93 -5.33 6.48 -3.54
N LEU A 94 -4.89 5.32 -3.06
CA LEU A 94 -5.41 4.02 -3.48
C LEU A 94 -5.92 3.27 -2.26
N THR A 95 -7.18 2.86 -2.31
CA THR A 95 -7.78 1.98 -1.30
C THR A 95 -8.03 0.62 -1.94
N HIS A 96 -7.55 -0.42 -1.26
CA HIS A 96 -7.84 -1.79 -1.65
C HIS A 96 -8.27 -2.62 -0.45
N GLU A 97 -8.98 -3.69 -0.74
CA GLU A 97 -9.47 -4.63 0.26
C GLU A 97 -9.02 -6.03 -0.09
N GLU A 98 -8.67 -6.80 0.93
CA GLU A 98 -8.27 -8.19 0.80
C GLU A 98 -8.94 -8.98 1.92
N LEU A 99 -9.44 -10.16 1.56
CA LEU A 99 -9.88 -11.15 2.54
C LEU A 99 -8.69 -12.03 2.94
N LEU A 100 -8.12 -11.78 4.13
CA LEU A 100 -7.00 -12.56 4.63
C LEU A 100 -7.41 -14.02 4.87
N ARG A 101 -6.66 -14.95 4.28
CA ARG A 101 -6.87 -16.39 4.47
C ARG A 101 -5.87 -16.93 5.48
N ARG A 102 -6.38 -17.60 6.50
CA ARG A 102 -5.55 -18.29 7.50
C ARG A 102 -4.87 -19.49 6.86
N ASN A 103 -3.54 -19.52 6.88
CA ASN A 103 -2.73 -20.62 6.37
C ASN A 103 -1.69 -21.01 7.42
N PHE A 104 -1.47 -22.31 7.61
CA PHE A 104 -0.49 -22.82 8.60
C PHE A 104 -0.65 -22.19 10.00
N GLY A 105 -1.91 -22.00 10.43
CA GLY A 105 -2.21 -21.50 11.76
C GLY A 105 -2.09 -19.98 11.94
N LYS A 106 -1.99 -19.18 10.88
CA LYS A 106 -1.83 -17.72 10.99
C LYS A 106 -2.39 -16.96 9.80
N TYR A 107 -2.73 -15.69 10.02
CA TYR A 107 -2.96 -14.71 8.98
C TYR A 107 -1.64 -14.01 8.65
N GLU A 108 -1.46 -13.68 7.37
CA GLU A 108 -0.28 -12.98 6.87
C GLU A 108 -0.75 -11.89 5.91
N LEU A 109 -0.50 -10.64 6.27
CA LEU A 109 -0.62 -9.50 5.38
C LEU A 109 0.77 -9.21 4.81
N MET A 110 0.87 -9.03 3.49
CA MET A 110 2.10 -8.65 2.83
C MET A 110 1.90 -7.38 2.02
N ILE A 111 2.76 -6.40 2.27
CA ILE A 111 2.77 -5.10 1.62
C ILE A 111 4.08 -4.99 0.85
N ARG A 112 3.99 -4.83 -0.47
CA ARG A 112 5.17 -4.59 -1.30
C ARG A 112 5.52 -3.11 -1.29
N VAL A 113 6.76 -2.82 -0.91
CA VAL A 113 7.25 -1.46 -0.66
C VAL A 113 8.46 -1.20 -1.57
N LYS A 114 8.24 -0.38 -2.61
CA LYS A 114 9.27 -0.04 -3.61
C LYS A 114 9.16 1.43 -4.05
N PRO A 115 9.45 2.39 -3.17
CA PRO A 115 9.33 3.81 -3.48
C PRO A 115 10.27 4.30 -4.61
N LYS A 116 11.31 3.55 -4.99
CA LYS A 116 12.34 3.89 -6.02
C LYS A 116 13.19 5.14 -5.72
N GLN A 117 12.76 5.98 -4.78
CA GLN A 117 13.41 7.19 -4.30
C GLN A 117 13.26 7.33 -2.79
N LEU A 118 14.00 8.24 -2.17
CA LEU A 118 13.81 8.61 -0.77
C LEU A 118 12.47 9.33 -0.58
N VAL A 119 11.77 9.02 0.51
CA VAL A 119 10.44 9.55 0.82
C VAL A 119 10.52 10.39 2.09
N GLN A 120 10.20 11.69 1.98
CA GLN A 120 10.30 12.64 3.09
C GLN A 120 9.51 12.22 4.34
N HIS A 121 8.29 11.69 4.12
CA HIS A 121 7.41 11.17 5.17
C HIS A 121 6.96 9.78 4.75
N PHE A 122 7.77 8.78 5.11
CA PHE A 122 7.45 7.38 4.88
C PHE A 122 6.78 6.80 6.11
N GLU A 123 5.64 6.15 5.93
CA GLU A 123 4.95 5.48 7.03
C GLU A 123 4.21 4.22 6.53
N ILE A 124 4.32 3.13 7.30
CA ILE A 124 3.43 1.98 7.21
C ILE A 124 2.72 1.89 8.55
N VAL A 125 1.39 1.92 8.53
CA VAL A 125 0.54 1.74 9.70
C VAL A 125 -0.46 0.63 9.46
N ALA A 126 -0.66 -0.23 10.45
CA ALA A 126 -1.72 -1.21 10.45
C ALA A 126 -2.40 -1.27 11.82
N ASP A 127 -3.71 -1.06 11.82
CA ASP A 127 -4.58 -1.28 12.94
C ASP A 127 -5.37 -2.57 12.74
N ILE A 128 -5.25 -3.49 13.69
CA ILE A 128 -5.93 -4.79 13.67
C ILE A 128 -6.93 -4.80 14.81
N TYR A 129 -8.16 -5.22 14.51
CA TYR A 129 -9.20 -5.45 15.51
C TYR A 129 -9.78 -6.85 15.33
N GLU A 130 -9.67 -7.67 16.37
CA GLU A 130 -10.13 -9.05 16.38
C GLU A 130 -11.00 -9.30 17.62
N PRO A 131 -12.33 -9.52 17.46
CA PRO A 131 -13.25 -9.68 18.59
C PRO A 131 -12.90 -10.81 19.57
N GLN A 132 -12.24 -11.86 19.05
CA GLN A 132 -11.78 -13.04 19.80
C GLN A 132 -10.52 -12.76 20.62
N GLY A 133 -9.86 -11.63 20.33
CA GLY A 133 -8.59 -11.27 20.90
C GLY A 133 -7.39 -11.79 20.09
N ILE A 134 -6.26 -11.12 20.27
CA ILE A 134 -5.02 -11.36 19.52
C ILE A 134 -4.15 -12.34 20.30
N ALA A 135 -3.89 -13.51 19.73
CA ALA A 135 -3.05 -14.54 20.36
C ALA A 135 -1.56 -14.21 20.23
N PHE A 136 -1.15 -13.74 19.05
CA PHE A 136 0.19 -13.22 18.82
C PHE A 136 0.18 -12.21 17.67
N LEU A 137 1.21 -11.37 17.65
CA LEU A 137 1.49 -10.42 16.57
C LEU A 137 2.98 -10.39 16.30
N ASP A 138 3.34 -10.40 15.02
CA ASP A 138 4.68 -10.12 14.56
C ASP A 138 4.67 -9.25 13.30
N ALA A 139 5.74 -8.48 13.12
CA ALA A 139 5.94 -7.63 11.95
C ALA A 139 7.43 -7.59 11.60
N TYR A 140 7.74 -7.80 10.33
CA TYR A 140 9.10 -7.83 9.80
C TYR A 140 9.09 -7.50 8.31
N GLY A 141 10.24 -7.21 7.72
CA GLY A 141 10.34 -6.94 6.29
C GLY A 141 11.66 -7.38 5.70
N THR A 142 11.69 -7.69 4.40
CA THR A 142 12.90 -8.17 3.72
C THR A 142 13.99 -7.12 3.61
N PHE A 143 13.61 -5.84 3.69
CA PHE A 143 14.51 -4.68 3.68
C PHE A 143 14.84 -4.17 5.10
N ILE A 144 14.27 -4.77 6.16
CA ILE A 144 14.50 -4.34 7.53
C ILE A 144 15.84 -4.92 8.00
N THR A 145 16.86 -4.07 8.01
CA THR A 145 18.18 -4.37 8.58
C THR A 145 18.15 -4.29 10.10
N ASN A 146 19.24 -4.69 10.76
CA ASN A 146 19.39 -4.54 12.22
C ASN A 146 19.22 -3.09 12.69
N GLU A 147 19.56 -2.11 11.85
CA GLU A 147 19.43 -0.68 12.15
C GLU A 147 17.98 -0.19 12.04
N LEU A 148 17.18 -0.79 11.15
CA LEU A 148 15.77 -0.45 10.96
C LEU A 148 14.83 -1.26 11.86
N PHE A 149 15.28 -2.40 12.38
CA PHE A 149 14.49 -3.27 13.24
C PHE A 149 13.89 -2.55 14.45
N PRO A 150 14.61 -1.67 15.18
CA PRO A 150 14.05 -0.92 16.31
C PRO A 150 12.94 0.06 15.93
N LEU A 151 12.77 0.39 14.65
CA LEU A 151 11.75 1.32 14.16
C LEU A 151 10.40 0.65 13.92
N VAL A 152 10.33 -0.68 14.03
CA VAL A 152 9.07 -1.42 13.93
C VAL A 152 8.42 -1.45 15.30
N GLU A 153 7.48 -0.55 15.52
CA GLU A 153 6.73 -0.50 16.77
C GLU A 153 5.50 -1.39 16.69
N LYS A 154 5.25 -2.11 17.78
CA LYS A 154 4.10 -3.03 17.91
C LYS A 154 3.47 -2.80 19.28
N THR A 155 2.19 -2.49 19.31
CA THR A 155 1.41 -2.50 20.55
C THR A 155 0.26 -3.48 20.41
N VAL A 156 0.06 -4.31 21.44
CA VAL A 156 -0.99 -5.32 21.48
C VAL A 156 -1.77 -5.17 22.77
N THR A 157 -3.08 -5.09 22.64
CA THR A 157 -4.06 -5.19 23.73
C THR A 157 -4.87 -6.47 23.52
N GLU A 158 -5.89 -6.72 24.35
CA GLU A 158 -6.71 -7.92 24.22
C GLU A 158 -7.25 -8.12 22.80
N LYS A 159 -7.87 -7.09 22.20
CA LYS A 159 -8.59 -7.17 20.91
C LYS A 159 -8.04 -6.30 19.81
N LYS A 160 -7.08 -5.42 20.14
CA LYS A 160 -6.51 -4.46 19.18
C LYS A 160 -5.01 -4.61 19.12
N ALA A 161 -4.46 -4.50 17.93
CA ALA A 161 -3.05 -4.33 17.70
C ALA A 161 -2.79 -3.14 16.79
N HIS A 162 -1.66 -2.51 16.99
CA HIS A 162 -1.14 -1.45 16.14
C HIS A 162 0.30 -1.79 15.77
N VAL A 163 0.61 -1.69 14.48
CA VAL A 163 1.96 -1.79 13.93
C VAL A 163 2.27 -0.49 13.22
N SER A 164 3.43 0.09 13.51
CA SER A 164 3.94 1.24 12.78
C SER A 164 5.41 1.07 12.38
N PHE A 165 5.76 1.65 11.24
CA PHE A 165 7.15 1.74 10.77
C PHE A 165 7.31 3.06 10.00
N SER A 166 8.11 3.97 10.56
CA SER A 166 8.25 5.35 10.05
C SER A 166 9.73 5.80 10.02
N PRO A 167 10.57 5.23 9.14
CA PRO A 167 11.97 5.61 9.00
C PRO A 167 12.13 7.05 8.50
N THR A 168 13.08 7.76 9.10
CA THR A 168 13.52 9.08 8.63
C THR A 168 14.20 8.98 7.27
N LEU A 169 14.34 10.12 6.59
CA LEU A 169 15.00 10.17 5.28
C LEU A 169 16.41 9.58 5.32
N ASP A 170 17.19 9.85 6.38
CA ASP A 170 18.54 9.31 6.54
C ASP A 170 18.55 7.80 6.80
N GLN A 171 17.57 7.28 7.56
CA GLN A 171 17.41 5.84 7.78
C GLN A 171 17.02 5.09 6.51
N GLN A 172 16.42 5.75 5.52
CA GLN A 172 16.11 5.17 4.22
C GLN A 172 17.34 5.07 3.31
N ARG A 173 18.38 5.90 3.52
CA ARG A 173 19.51 6.01 2.59
C ARG A 173 20.33 4.74 2.56
N LYS A 174 20.59 4.25 1.35
CA LYS A 174 21.47 3.11 1.12
C LYS A 174 22.95 3.44 1.37
N CYS A 175 23.34 4.71 1.22
CA CYS A 175 24.70 5.18 1.43
C CYS A 175 24.73 6.68 1.76
N THR A 176 25.83 7.14 2.36
CA THR A 176 25.97 8.51 2.90
C THR A 176 25.79 9.61 1.84
N GLU A 177 26.18 9.35 0.59
CA GLU A 177 26.17 10.35 -0.49
C GLU A 177 25.39 9.87 -1.72
N CYS A 178 24.24 9.21 -1.53
CA CYS A 178 23.36 8.85 -2.63
C CYS A 178 21.88 9.10 -2.34
N ASP A 179 21.12 9.23 -3.43
CA ASP A 179 19.66 9.32 -3.45
C ASP A 179 18.97 7.95 -3.50
N GLY A 180 19.76 6.87 -3.41
CA GLY A 180 19.27 5.50 -3.39
C GLY A 180 18.65 5.15 -2.04
N THR A 181 17.45 4.57 -2.07
CA THR A 181 16.78 4.02 -0.89
C THR A 181 17.11 2.54 -0.71
N LEU A 182 17.27 2.11 0.54
CA LEU A 182 17.39 0.69 0.90
C LEU A 182 16.00 0.02 1.07
N ILE A 183 14.93 0.81 1.11
CA ILE A 183 13.55 0.31 1.16
C ILE A 183 13.17 -0.22 -0.22
N ASP A 184 13.42 -1.50 -0.43
CA ASP A 184 12.99 -2.26 -1.60
C ASP A 184 12.70 -3.70 -1.18
N GLY A 185 11.42 -4.06 -1.10
CA GLY A 185 11.01 -5.42 -0.79
C GLY A 185 9.62 -5.52 -0.19
N ASP A 186 9.42 -6.48 0.70
CA ASP A 186 8.11 -6.83 1.24
C ASP A 186 8.10 -6.64 2.76
N PHE A 187 7.06 -5.97 3.28
CA PHE A 187 6.75 -5.84 4.70
C PHE A 187 5.61 -6.80 5.05
N PHE A 188 5.78 -7.56 6.11
CA PHE A 188 4.86 -8.61 6.54
C PHE A 188 4.32 -8.30 7.93
N ILE A 189 3.02 -8.50 8.10
CA ILE A 189 2.37 -8.53 9.41
C ILE A 189 1.73 -9.91 9.57
N LYS A 190 2.16 -10.62 10.61
CA LYS A 190 1.66 -11.95 10.95
C LYS A 190 0.94 -11.90 12.27
N TYR A 191 -0.24 -12.49 12.33
CA TYR A 191 -0.97 -12.60 13.58
C TYR A 191 -1.87 -13.84 13.56
N ASP A 192 -2.35 -14.23 14.73
CA ASP A 192 -3.50 -15.12 14.87
C ASP A 192 -4.33 -14.66 16.06
N VAL A 193 -5.54 -15.20 16.13
CA VAL A 193 -6.53 -14.87 17.15
C VAL A 193 -6.59 -15.95 18.23
N ASN A 194 -7.07 -15.60 19.41
CA ASN A 194 -7.36 -16.61 20.43
C ASN A 194 -8.46 -17.54 19.93
N ARG A 195 -8.24 -18.85 20.04
CA ARG A 195 -9.23 -19.85 19.63
C ARG A 195 -9.59 -20.72 20.82
N ALA A 196 -10.86 -20.75 21.17
CA ALA A 196 -11.40 -21.77 22.05
C ALA A 196 -11.22 -23.15 21.38
N HIS A 197 -11.03 -24.20 22.17
CA HIS A 197 -10.87 -25.56 21.65
C HIS A 197 -12.17 -26.18 21.09
N ASP A 198 -13.29 -25.45 21.08
CA ASP A 198 -14.58 -25.94 20.59
C ASP A 198 -15.12 -25.16 19.38
N ILE A 199 -15.49 -25.97 18.37
CA ILE A 199 -16.33 -25.78 17.17
C ILE A 199 -16.81 -24.35 16.84
N GLY A 200 -16.16 -23.76 15.83
CA GLY A 200 -16.79 -22.90 14.82
C GLY A 200 -17.16 -21.48 15.24
N ASP A 201 -16.37 -20.51 14.78
CA ASP A 201 -16.69 -19.09 14.93
C ASP A 201 -17.59 -18.61 13.79
N ILE A 202 -18.84 -18.25 14.13
CA ILE A 202 -19.78 -17.62 13.19
C ILE A 202 -19.87 -16.14 13.54
N HIS A 203 -19.50 -15.28 12.60
CA HIS A 203 -19.71 -13.84 12.71
C HIS A 203 -20.86 -13.42 11.79
N SER A 204 -22.00 -13.03 12.37
CA SER A 204 -23.09 -12.39 11.63
C SER A 204 -22.90 -10.88 11.68
N GLN A 205 -22.74 -10.25 10.53
CA GLN A 205 -22.78 -8.79 10.41
C GLN A 205 -24.11 -8.43 9.75
N SER A 206 -24.94 -7.61 10.42
CA SER A 206 -26.33 -7.32 10.04
C SER A 206 -26.53 -7.12 8.53
N GLY A 207 -27.00 -8.17 7.84
CA GLY A 207 -27.33 -8.15 6.41
C GLY A 207 -26.85 -9.33 5.57
N TYR A 208 -25.87 -10.13 6.03
CA TYR A 208 -25.42 -11.39 5.38
C TYR A 208 -24.99 -12.44 6.41
#